data_AF-A0A350WS86-F1
#
_entry.id   AF-A0A350WS86-F1
#
_cell.length_a   1.000
_cell.length_b   1.000
_cell.length_c   1.000
_cell.angle_alpha   90.00
_cell.angle_beta   90.00
_cell.angle_gamma   90.00
#
_symmetry.space_group_name_H-M   'P 1'
#
loop_
_entity.id
_entity.type
_entity.pdbx_description
1 polymer ?
#
loop_
_entity_poly.entity_id
_entity_poly.type
_entity_poly.pdbx_seq_one_letter_code
_entity_poly.pdbx_strand_id
1 'polypeptide(L)'
;MRSRTLTKRTRWRHAQASIRDTVILLREFRSPLFWFSFAVIGGGFLYDFIARLVDEPVYSLTESIYIVLIATFLQPANRDFPHHLALQAFHFLMPIVGLVVLAQGLADFGSLLFNRKSRNKEWEMAVASTLNKHII
;
A
#
# COMPACT_ATOMS: atom_id res chain seq x y z
N MET A 1 -10.00 -45.59 21.83
CA MET A 1 -10.48 -44.19 21.71
C MET A 1 -9.45 -43.21 22.29
N ARG A 2 -8.63 -42.52 21.46
CA ARG A 2 -7.97 -41.23 21.79
C ARG A 2 -7.06 -40.80 20.62
N SER A 3 -7.52 -39.84 19.83
CA SER A 3 -6.66 -39.05 18.94
C SER A 3 -7.34 -37.71 18.67
N ARG A 4 -7.09 -36.72 19.55
CA ARG A 4 -7.55 -35.33 19.39
C ARG A 4 -6.54 -34.37 20.06
N THR A 5 -5.30 -34.31 19.61
CA THR A 5 -4.36 -33.28 20.11
C THR A 5 -3.29 -32.78 19.12
N LEU A 6 -3.22 -33.25 17.87
CA LEU A 6 -2.15 -32.84 16.94
C LEU A 6 -2.43 -31.60 16.07
N THR A 7 -3.60 -30.96 16.18
CA THR A 7 -4.03 -29.94 15.19
C THR A 7 -3.63 -28.49 15.49
N LYS A 8 -3.25 -28.14 16.73
CA LYS A 8 -2.93 -26.74 17.09
C LYS A 8 -1.50 -26.30 16.74
N ARG A 9 -0.49 -27.18 16.89
CA ARG A 9 0.93 -26.84 16.61
C ARG A 9 1.20 -26.61 15.12
N THR A 10 0.50 -27.31 14.23
CA THR A 10 0.63 -27.19 12.77
C THR A 10 0.04 -25.87 12.25
N ARG A 11 -1.15 -25.48 12.72
CA ARG A 11 -1.78 -24.19 12.33
C ARG A 11 -0.91 -22.99 12.68
N TRP A 12 -0.21 -23.05 13.83
CA TRP A 12 0.62 -21.94 14.27
C TRP A 12 1.91 -21.81 13.45
N ARG A 13 2.52 -22.93 13.06
CA ARG A 13 3.66 -22.96 12.12
C ARG A 13 3.25 -22.50 10.71
N HIS A 14 2.05 -22.85 10.23
CA HIS A 14 1.53 -22.37 8.94
C HIS A 14 1.21 -20.87 8.93
N ALA A 15 0.68 -20.33 10.03
CA ALA A 15 0.47 -18.90 10.18
C ALA A 15 1.80 -18.13 10.25
N GLN A 16 2.78 -18.66 10.99
CA GLN A 16 4.11 -18.04 11.12
C GLN A 16 4.89 -18.08 9.79
N ALA A 17 4.77 -19.17 9.02
CA ALA A 17 5.31 -19.26 7.66
C ALA A 17 4.59 -18.27 6.73
N SER A 18 3.28 -18.07 6.88
CA SER A 18 2.54 -17.06 6.13
C SER A 18 2.94 -15.64 6.46
N ILE A 19 3.19 -15.32 7.73
CA ILE A 19 3.67 -14.00 8.13
C ILE A 19 5.06 -13.73 7.54
N ARG A 20 5.96 -14.72 7.59
CA ARG A 20 7.34 -14.57 7.09
C ARG A 20 7.39 -14.36 5.57
N ASP A 21 6.52 -15.01 4.82
CA ASP A 21 6.36 -14.78 3.38
C ASP A 21 5.66 -13.44 3.08
N THR A 22 4.67 -13.03 3.88
CA THR A 22 4.03 -11.72 3.74
C THR A 22 5.03 -10.58 4.01
N VAL A 23 6.00 -10.77 4.90
CA VAL A 23 7.10 -9.82 5.13
C VAL A 23 8.02 -9.69 3.91
N ILE A 24 8.22 -10.77 3.16
CA ILE A 24 8.96 -10.72 1.88
C ILE A 24 8.13 -9.98 0.83
N LEU A 25 6.82 -10.22 0.75
CA LEU A 25 5.89 -9.46 -0.11
C LEU A 25 5.86 -7.95 0.23
N LEU A 26 5.90 -7.58 1.51
CA LEU A 26 5.95 -6.18 1.95
C LEU A 26 7.21 -5.46 1.44
N ARG A 27 8.24 -6.20 1.06
CA ARG A 27 9.44 -5.66 0.42
C ARG A 27 9.17 -5.23 -1.03
N GLU A 28 8.24 -5.88 -1.72
CA GLU A 28 7.72 -5.48 -3.04
C GLU A 28 6.86 -4.21 -2.94
N PHE A 29 6.15 -4.03 -1.81
CA PHE A 29 5.33 -2.84 -1.52
C PHE A 29 6.13 -1.52 -1.42
N ARG A 30 7.46 -1.59 -1.53
CA ARG A 30 8.34 -0.41 -1.55
C ARG A 30 8.11 0.47 -2.77
N SER A 31 7.71 -0.09 -3.91
CA SER A 31 7.52 0.70 -5.13
C SER A 31 6.36 1.71 -5.00
N PRO A 32 5.12 1.31 -4.65
CA PRO A 32 4.03 2.25 -4.38
C PRO A 32 4.38 3.26 -3.28
N LEU A 33 5.01 2.80 -2.19
CA LEU A 33 5.41 3.68 -1.08
C LEU A 33 6.43 4.72 -1.54
N PHE A 34 7.39 4.33 -2.37
CA PHE A 34 8.39 5.22 -2.95
C PHE A 34 7.73 6.28 -3.84
N TRP A 35 6.85 5.88 -4.75
CA TRP A 35 6.13 6.82 -5.61
C TRP A 35 5.24 7.77 -4.82
N PHE A 36 4.57 7.27 -3.76
CA PHE A 36 3.80 8.10 -2.84
C PHE A 36 4.68 9.14 -2.15
N SER A 37 5.78 8.70 -1.53
CA SER A 37 6.71 9.61 -0.85
C SER A 37 7.33 10.62 -1.80
N PHE A 38 7.70 10.19 -3.00
CA PHE A 38 8.23 11.08 -4.04
C PHE A 38 7.20 12.12 -4.48
N ALA A 39 5.95 11.71 -4.72
CA ALA A 39 4.87 12.63 -5.10
C ALA A 39 4.54 13.63 -3.99
N VAL A 40 4.49 13.20 -2.73
CA VAL A 40 4.19 14.09 -1.59
C VAL A 40 5.33 15.07 -1.32
N ILE A 41 6.57 14.57 -1.23
CA ILE A 41 7.74 15.42 -0.95
C ILE A 41 8.00 16.34 -2.15
N GLY A 42 8.11 15.79 -3.35
CA GLY A 42 8.32 16.55 -4.58
C GLY A 42 7.20 17.55 -4.85
N GLY A 43 5.95 17.13 -4.63
CA GLY A 43 4.78 18.01 -4.69
C GLY A 43 4.87 19.14 -3.66
N GLY A 44 5.29 18.85 -2.43
CA GLY A 44 5.48 19.86 -1.38
C GLY A 44 6.57 20.89 -1.72
N PHE A 45 7.70 20.45 -2.29
CA PHE A 45 8.74 21.35 -2.81
C PHE A 45 8.21 22.24 -3.93
N LEU A 46 7.49 21.65 -4.89
CA LEU A 46 6.90 22.40 -6.00
C LEU A 46 5.83 23.38 -5.51
N TYR A 47 5.03 22.96 -4.53
CA TYR A 47 4.03 23.79 -3.87
C TYR A 47 4.69 25.01 -3.20
N ASP A 48 5.73 24.80 -2.40
CA ASP A 48 6.48 25.88 -1.73
C ASP A 48 7.10 26.86 -2.75
N PHE A 49 7.65 26.33 -3.84
CA PHE A 49 8.24 27.12 -4.91
C PHE A 49 7.20 28.01 -5.61
N ILE A 50 6.06 27.45 -6.00
CA ILE A 50 4.97 28.20 -6.64
C ILE A 50 4.39 29.22 -5.67
N ALA A 51 4.17 28.84 -4.41
CA ALA A 51 3.64 29.69 -3.36
C ALA A 51 4.49 30.96 -3.18
N ARG A 52 5.82 30.84 -3.17
CA ARG A 52 6.74 31.98 -3.14
C ARG A 52 6.71 32.82 -4.41
N LEU A 53 6.50 32.19 -5.57
CA LEU A 53 6.47 32.87 -6.86
C LEU A 53 5.20 33.73 -7.05
N VAL A 54 4.07 33.29 -6.49
CA VAL A 54 2.76 33.95 -6.62
C VAL A 54 2.41 34.84 -5.42
N ASP A 55 3.39 35.13 -4.55
CA ASP A 55 3.25 35.94 -3.34
C ASP A 55 2.20 35.42 -2.33
N GLU A 56 1.99 34.09 -2.31
CA GLU A 56 1.20 33.36 -1.30
C GLU A 56 2.09 32.39 -0.49
N PRO A 57 3.18 32.87 0.17
CA PRO A 57 4.16 32.00 0.80
C PRO A 57 3.56 31.20 1.95
N VAL A 58 4.03 29.96 2.07
CA VAL A 58 3.74 29.07 3.19
C VAL A 58 4.75 29.33 4.32
N TYR A 59 4.40 29.05 5.58
CA TYR A 59 5.29 29.34 6.73
C TYR A 59 6.62 28.59 6.63
N SER A 60 6.59 27.37 6.10
CA SER A 60 7.78 26.56 5.91
C SER A 60 7.62 25.51 4.81
N LEU A 61 8.75 25.02 4.28
CA LEU A 61 8.77 23.88 3.35
C LEU A 61 8.07 22.65 3.94
N THR A 62 8.27 22.38 5.24
CA THR A 62 7.62 21.26 5.94
C THR A 62 6.10 21.41 5.93
N GLU A 63 5.59 22.62 6.11
CA GLU A 63 4.17 22.90 6.01
C GLU A 63 3.66 22.69 4.58
N SER A 64 4.40 23.09 3.54
CA SER A 64 4.06 22.80 2.14
C SER A 64 3.95 21.30 1.85
N ILE A 65 4.88 20.49 2.39
CA ILE A 65 4.81 19.03 2.29
C ILE A 65 3.58 18.48 3.04
N TYR A 66 3.29 19.02 4.23
CA TYR A 66 2.11 18.65 5.01
C TYR A 66 0.81 18.98 4.28
N ILE A 67 0.70 20.16 3.65
CA ILE A 67 -0.45 20.58 2.84
C ILE A 67 -0.68 19.61 1.67
N VAL A 68 0.38 19.22 0.96
CA VAL A 68 0.28 18.28 -0.15
C VAL A 68 -0.13 16.88 0.34
N LEU A 69 0.40 16.45 1.49
CA LEU A 69 0.02 15.18 2.12
C LEU A 69 -1.47 15.14 2.47
N ILE A 70 -1.99 16.14 3.18
CA ILE A 70 -3.40 16.17 3.58
C ILE A 70 -4.34 16.38 2.40
N ALA A 71 -3.93 17.17 1.40
CA ALA A 71 -4.67 17.32 0.14
C ALA A 71 -4.81 15.98 -0.59
N THR A 72 -3.78 15.13 -0.54
CA THR A 72 -3.83 13.77 -1.12
C THR A 72 -4.95 12.92 -0.52
N PHE A 73 -5.33 13.16 0.75
CA PHE A 73 -6.40 12.45 1.45
C PHE A 73 -7.73 13.22 1.48
N LEU A 74 -7.89 14.24 0.63
CA LEU A 74 -9.05 15.14 0.60
C LEU A 74 -9.35 15.79 1.97
N GLN A 75 -8.31 16.00 2.77
CA GLN A 75 -8.46 16.68 4.05
C GLN A 75 -8.26 18.19 3.87
N PRO A 76 -9.09 19.03 4.51
CA PRO A 76 -8.88 20.47 4.48
C PRO A 76 -7.57 20.82 5.19
N ALA A 77 -6.80 21.73 4.60
CA ALA A 77 -5.64 22.28 5.27
C ALA A 77 -6.07 23.22 6.41
N ASN A 78 -5.23 23.35 7.45
CA ASN A 78 -5.46 24.30 8.56
C ASN A 78 -5.25 25.77 8.14
N ARG A 79 -5.56 26.11 6.90
CA ARG A 79 -5.38 27.42 6.29
C ARG A 79 -6.44 27.63 5.20
N ASP A 80 -6.59 28.87 4.79
CA ASP A 80 -7.51 29.22 3.72
C ASP A 80 -7.12 28.58 2.38
N PHE A 81 -8.14 28.35 1.55
CA PHE A 81 -7.95 27.84 0.21
C PHE A 81 -7.17 28.86 -0.64
N PRO A 82 -6.12 28.44 -1.38
CA PRO A 82 -5.27 29.36 -2.11
C PRO A 82 -6.03 30.08 -3.23
N HIS A 83 -5.65 31.31 -3.55
CA HIS A 83 -6.32 32.10 -4.59
C HIS A 83 -5.78 31.76 -5.98
N HIS A 84 -4.49 31.45 -6.07
CA HIS A 84 -3.85 31.10 -7.34
C HIS A 84 -4.22 29.70 -7.85
N LEU A 85 -4.69 29.60 -9.10
CA LEU A 85 -5.14 28.34 -9.73
C LEU A 85 -4.11 27.21 -9.67
N ALA A 86 -2.81 27.54 -9.82
CA ALA A 86 -1.75 26.53 -9.76
C ALA A 86 -1.68 25.82 -8.38
N LEU A 87 -1.93 26.54 -7.29
CA LEU A 87 -1.94 26.00 -5.94
C LEU A 87 -3.25 25.23 -5.68
N GLN A 88 -4.37 25.72 -6.24
CA GLN A 88 -5.66 25.03 -6.18
C GLN A 88 -5.59 23.67 -6.87
N ALA A 89 -4.88 23.56 -7.99
CA ALA A 89 -4.73 22.31 -8.75
C ALA A 89 -4.21 21.15 -7.88
N PHE A 90 -3.30 21.40 -6.92
CA PHE A 90 -2.83 20.36 -6.00
C PHE A 90 -3.96 19.74 -5.18
N HIS A 91 -4.98 20.52 -4.79
CA HIS A 91 -6.10 20.04 -3.99
C HIS A 91 -7.02 19.09 -4.77
N PHE A 92 -6.97 19.11 -6.11
CA PHE A 92 -7.76 18.22 -6.97
C PHE A 92 -6.91 17.09 -7.57
N LEU A 93 -5.67 17.38 -7.94
CA LEU A 93 -4.77 16.42 -8.58
C LEU A 93 -4.17 15.43 -7.58
N MET A 94 -3.77 15.89 -6.38
CA MET A 94 -3.17 15.01 -5.39
C MET A 94 -4.10 13.88 -4.93
N PRO A 95 -5.41 14.09 -4.69
CA PRO A 95 -6.37 13.01 -4.51
C PRO A 95 -6.30 11.90 -5.55
N ILE A 96 -6.21 12.27 -6.83
CA ILE A 96 -6.16 11.31 -7.95
C ILE A 96 -4.84 10.54 -7.91
N VAL A 97 -3.72 11.24 -7.67
CA VAL A 97 -2.40 10.62 -7.50
C VAL A 97 -2.42 9.64 -6.33
N GLY A 98 -2.97 10.05 -5.17
CA GLY A 98 -3.12 9.20 -3.99
C GLY A 98 -3.92 7.95 -4.29
N LEU A 99 -5.06 8.10 -4.98
CA LEU A 99 -5.91 6.96 -5.36
C LEU A 99 -5.20 5.99 -6.30
N VAL A 100 -4.49 6.50 -7.33
CA VAL A 100 -3.73 5.66 -8.27
C VAL A 100 -2.65 4.88 -7.54
N VAL A 101 -1.86 5.55 -6.70
CA VAL A 101 -0.76 4.89 -5.98
C VAL A 101 -1.28 3.87 -4.97
N LEU A 102 -2.36 4.18 -4.25
CA LEU A 102 -3.00 3.24 -3.33
C LEU A 102 -3.61 2.04 -4.07
N ALA A 103 -4.31 2.28 -5.19
CA ALA A 103 -4.90 1.22 -6.00
C ALA A 103 -3.82 0.29 -6.56
N GLN A 104 -2.72 0.84 -7.07
CA GLN A 104 -1.58 0.08 -7.53
C GLN A 104 -0.97 -0.75 -6.38
N GLY A 105 -0.72 -0.13 -5.23
CA GLY A 105 -0.19 -0.86 -4.07
C GLY A 105 -1.11 -1.99 -3.60
N LEU A 106 -2.42 -1.77 -3.57
CA LEU A 106 -3.40 -2.81 -3.26
C LEU A 106 -3.44 -3.92 -4.32
N ALA A 107 -3.35 -3.59 -5.61
CA ALA A 107 -3.35 -4.56 -6.70
C ALA A 107 -2.09 -5.44 -6.66
N ASP A 108 -0.92 -4.82 -6.49
CA ASP A 108 0.37 -5.52 -6.38
C ASP A 108 0.35 -6.47 -5.17
N PHE A 109 -0.07 -5.97 -4.00
CA PHE A 109 -0.21 -6.78 -2.80
C PHE A 109 -1.23 -7.91 -2.97
N GLY A 110 -2.41 -7.59 -3.52
CA GLY A 110 -3.49 -8.54 -3.72
C GLY A 110 -3.10 -9.68 -4.64
N SER A 111 -2.47 -9.37 -5.78
CA SER A 111 -2.02 -10.38 -6.75
C SER A 111 -1.06 -11.38 -6.11
N LEU A 112 -0.08 -10.90 -5.35
CA LEU A 112 0.91 -11.74 -4.66
C LEU A 112 0.26 -12.61 -3.57
N LEU A 113 -0.71 -12.05 -2.82
CA LEU A 113 -1.43 -12.77 -1.77
C LEU A 113 -2.31 -13.90 -2.35
N PHE A 114 -3.02 -13.63 -3.44
CA PHE A 114 -3.90 -14.62 -4.07
C PHE A 114 -3.13 -15.68 -4.87
N ASN A 115 -2.07 -15.28 -5.59
CA ASN A 115 -1.23 -16.22 -6.34
C ASN A 115 -0.61 -17.28 -5.41
N ARG A 116 -0.18 -16.88 -4.20
CA ARG A 116 0.31 -17.80 -3.16
C ARG A 116 -0.74 -18.80 -2.66
N LYS A 117 -1.98 -18.36 -2.45
CA LYS A 117 -3.08 -19.27 -2.02
C LYS A 117 -3.42 -20.31 -3.08
N SER A 118 -3.36 -19.94 -4.35
CA SER A 118 -3.66 -20.86 -5.46
C SER A 118 -2.61 -21.98 -5.56
N ARG A 119 -1.32 -21.63 -5.55
CA ARG A 119 -0.20 -22.58 -5.68
C ARG A 119 -0.15 -23.62 -4.57
N ASN A 120 -0.45 -23.22 -3.32
CA ASN A 120 -0.48 -24.16 -2.19
C ASN A 120 -1.63 -25.18 -2.32
N LYS A 121 -2.81 -24.75 -2.81
CA LYS A 121 -3.94 -25.65 -3.04
C LYS A 121 -3.66 -26.66 -4.16
N GLU A 122 -3.05 -26.22 -5.26
CA GLU A 122 -2.72 -27.09 -6.38
C GLU A 122 -1.71 -28.18 -5.98
N TRP A 123 -0.69 -27.81 -5.20
CA TRP A 123 0.27 -28.78 -4.67
C TRP A 123 -0.38 -29.76 -3.68
N GLU A 124 -1.23 -29.28 -2.76
CA GLU A 124 -1.98 -30.15 -1.85
C GLU A 124 -2.90 -31.13 -2.59
N MET A 125 -3.59 -30.67 -3.65
CA MET A 125 -4.43 -31.52 -4.50
C MET A 125 -3.62 -32.54 -5.29
N ALA A 126 -2.46 -32.14 -5.85
CA ALA A 126 -1.58 -33.06 -6.57
C ALA A 126 -1.04 -34.16 -5.66
N VAL A 127 -0.61 -33.84 -4.44
CA VAL A 127 -0.15 -34.84 -3.45
C VAL A 127 -1.30 -35.73 -2.97
N ALA A 128 -2.50 -35.18 -2.75
CA ALA A 128 -3.67 -35.99 -2.41
C ALA A 128 -4.07 -36.94 -3.56
N SER A 129 -3.87 -36.52 -4.81
CA SER A 129 -4.15 -37.36 -5.99
C SER A 129 -3.18 -38.54 -6.12
N THR A 130 -1.93 -38.41 -5.68
CA THR A 130 -0.94 -39.51 -5.72
C THR A 130 -1.11 -40.52 -4.59
N LEU A 131 -1.73 -40.12 -3.47
CA LEU A 131 -1.99 -40.98 -2.32
C LEU A 131 -3.29 -41.80 -2.42
N ASN A 132 -4.12 -41.58 -3.46
CA ASN A 132 -5.41 -42.27 -3.64
C ASN A 132 -5.32 -43.69 -4.23
N LYS A 133 -4.13 -44.25 -4.49
CA LYS A 133 -3.95 -45.61 -5.03
C LYS A 133 -3.73 -46.67 -3.95
N HIS A 134 -4.51 -46.68 -2.89
CA HIS A 134 -4.64 -47.91 -2.08
C HIS A 134 -6.00 -48.55 -2.39
N ILE A 135 -5.99 -49.47 -3.37
CA ILE A 135 -7.06 -50.47 -3.53
C ILE A 135 -6.94 -51.39 -2.30
N ILE A 136 -8.04 -51.58 -1.56
CA ILE A 136 -8.14 -52.56 -0.46
C ILE A 136 -8.56 -53.89 -1.07
#